data_AF-A0A957UMH6-F1
#
_entry.id   AF-A0A957UMH6-F1
#
_cell.length_a   1.000
_cell.length_b   1.000
_cell.length_c   1.000
_cell.angle_alpha   90.00
_cell.angle_beta   90.00
_cell.angle_gamma   90.00
#
_symmetry.space_group_name_H-M   'P 1'
#
loop_
_entity.id
_entity.type
_entity.pdbx_description
1 polymer ?
#
loop_
_entity_poly.entity_id
_entity_poly.type
_entity_poly.pdbx_seq_one_letter_code
_entity_poly.pdbx_strand_id
1 'polypeptide(L)'
;ACEAAGVGATAALTIGGKQDPIHGQPLPVEATVVSLHELSWPANPRAGVAVTTNHVAVVQVQGVTVVLTERRTPFHHIQTFTQLDLEPHVYQIVVVKMGYLVPEINQLAKRALLALSPGAVNQDIEHLPYHRLRRPMYPMDRTATWS
;
A
#
# COMPACT_ATOMS: atom_id res chain seq x y z
N ALA A 1 18.12 -2.97 -6.10
CA ALA A 1 18.22 -1.95 -7.16
C ALA A 1 18.52 -0.58 -6.57
N CYS A 2 17.63 0.01 -5.78
CA CYS A 2 17.88 1.30 -5.12
C CYS A 2 19.14 1.30 -4.24
N GLU A 3 19.34 0.25 -3.43
CA GLU A 3 20.53 0.11 -2.58
C GLU A 3 21.83 0.05 -3.39
N ALA A 4 21.83 -0.70 -4.50
CA ALA A 4 22.97 -0.80 -5.39
C ALA A 4 23.27 0.52 -6.12
N ALA A 5 22.25 1.33 -6.41
CA ALA A 5 22.41 2.65 -7.03
C ALA A 5 22.91 3.70 -6.03
N GLY A 6 22.46 3.62 -4.78
CA GLY A 6 22.81 4.57 -3.72
C GLY A 6 21.94 5.82 -3.68
N VAL A 7 21.94 6.51 -2.54
CA VAL A 7 21.20 7.77 -2.33
C VAL A 7 21.70 8.86 -3.29
N GLY A 8 20.78 9.62 -3.88
CA GLY A 8 21.04 10.67 -4.86
C GLY A 8 21.14 10.17 -6.31
N ALA A 9 21.31 8.87 -6.53
CA ALA A 9 21.37 8.30 -7.87
C ALA A 9 19.97 8.15 -8.49
N THR A 10 19.91 8.21 -9.82
CA THR A 10 18.73 7.84 -10.59
C THR A 10 18.81 6.37 -11.00
N ALA A 11 17.74 5.62 -10.78
CA ALA A 11 17.63 4.21 -11.12
C ALA A 11 16.39 3.97 -12.00
N ALA A 12 16.57 3.14 -13.03
CA ALA A 12 15.45 2.56 -13.77
C ALA A 12 14.82 1.44 -12.93
N LEU A 13 13.55 1.58 -12.57
CA LEU A 13 12.81 0.67 -11.71
C LEU A 13 11.52 0.18 -12.37
N THR A 14 11.03 -0.97 -11.93
CA THR A 14 9.65 -1.41 -12.21
C THR A 14 8.91 -1.57 -10.88
N ILE A 15 7.91 -0.72 -10.63
CA ILE A 15 7.22 -0.60 -9.35
C ILE A 15 5.80 -1.18 -9.44
N GLY A 16 5.35 -1.87 -8.39
CA GLY A 16 3.99 -2.41 -8.29
C GLY A 16 3.69 -3.55 -9.28
N GLY A 17 2.44 -4.02 -9.32
CA GLY A 17 1.92 -4.94 -10.35
C GLY A 17 2.49 -6.37 -10.40
N LYS A 18 3.47 -6.72 -9.57
CA LYS A 18 4.15 -8.05 -9.63
C LYS A 18 3.32 -9.21 -9.04
N GLN A 19 2.43 -8.92 -8.09
CA GLN A 19 1.67 -9.94 -7.35
C GLN A 19 0.26 -10.17 -7.91
N ASP A 20 -0.33 -9.18 -8.56
CA ASP A 20 -1.66 -9.24 -9.16
C ASP A 20 -1.57 -8.77 -10.62
N PRO A 21 -1.11 -9.64 -11.53
CA PRO A 21 -0.95 -9.29 -12.94
C PRO A 21 -2.30 -9.14 -13.67
N ILE A 22 -3.42 -9.48 -13.04
CA ILE A 22 -4.76 -9.34 -13.62
C ILE A 22 -5.20 -7.87 -13.57
N HIS A 23 -4.99 -7.21 -12.44
CA HIS A 23 -5.50 -5.87 -12.18
C HIS A 23 -4.44 -4.77 -12.29
N GLY A 24 -3.17 -5.12 -12.43
CA GLY A 24 -2.09 -4.15 -12.61
C GLY A 24 -0.87 -4.76 -13.28
N GLN A 25 -0.18 -3.96 -14.08
CA GLN A 25 1.13 -4.32 -14.62
C GLN A 25 2.23 -3.55 -13.86
N PRO A 26 3.44 -4.11 -13.74
CA PRO A 26 4.57 -3.35 -13.21
C PRO A 26 4.78 -2.06 -14.00
N LEU A 27 4.92 -0.94 -13.29
CA LEU A 27 5.11 0.36 -13.90
C LEU A 27 6.61 0.66 -14.04
N PRO A 28 7.16 0.73 -15.27
CA PRO A 28 8.53 1.19 -15.47
C PRO A 28 8.62 2.69 -15.17
N VAL A 29 9.62 3.07 -14.37
CA VAL A 29 9.88 4.46 -13.99
C VAL A 29 11.38 4.74 -13.93
N GLU A 30 11.76 5.99 -14.14
CA GLU A 30 13.03 6.52 -13.67
C GLU A 30 12.80 7.22 -12.34
N ALA A 31 13.56 6.80 -11.32
CA ALA A 31 13.36 7.26 -9.96
C ALA A 31 14.68 7.70 -9.33
N THR A 32 14.69 8.84 -8.64
CA THR A 32 15.84 9.25 -7.82
C THR A 32 15.72 8.64 -6.44
N VAL A 33 16.77 7.98 -5.95
CA VAL A 33 16.81 7.43 -4.59
C VAL A 33 17.00 8.57 -3.59
N VAL A 34 16.02 8.80 -2.72
CA VAL A 34 16.03 9.89 -1.74
C VAL A 34 16.66 9.43 -0.43
N SER A 35 16.25 8.26 0.06
CA SER A 35 16.80 7.67 1.30
C SER A 35 16.61 6.15 1.30
N LEU A 36 17.45 5.48 2.09
CA LEU A 36 17.44 4.04 2.28
C LEU A 36 17.38 3.77 3.78
N HIS A 37 16.51 2.84 4.18
CA HIS A 37 16.17 2.57 5.56
C HIS A 37 16.05 1.07 5.81
N GLU A 38 16.29 0.68 7.06
CA GLU A 38 16.03 -0.66 7.56
C GLU A 38 14.98 -0.58 8.67
N LEU A 39 13.83 -1.22 8.45
CA LEU A 39 12.78 -1.32 9.46
C LEU A 39 12.76 -2.72 10.08
N SER A 40 12.53 -2.78 11.39
CA SER A 40 12.22 -4.02 12.08
C SER A 40 10.90 -4.60 11.58
N TRP A 41 10.92 -5.85 11.11
CA TRP A 41 9.75 -6.55 10.59
C TRP A 41 9.50 -7.85 11.34
N PRO A 42 8.28 -8.11 11.85
CA PRO A 42 7.98 -9.38 12.49
C PRO A 42 8.02 -10.51 11.44
N ALA A 43 8.96 -11.44 11.59
CA ALA A 43 9.13 -12.57 10.67
C ALA A 43 7.91 -13.52 10.71
N ASN A 44 7.22 -13.58 11.85
CA ASN A 44 5.91 -14.21 11.97
C ASN A 44 4.95 -13.27 12.73
N PRO A 45 3.97 -12.66 12.04
CA PRO A 45 2.97 -11.78 12.66
C PRO A 45 2.13 -12.46 13.76
N ARG A 46 2.11 -13.80 13.81
CA ARG A 46 1.34 -14.60 14.78
C ARG A 46 2.18 -15.21 15.90
N ALA A 47 3.52 -15.25 15.77
CA ALA A 47 4.37 -16.00 16.71
C ALA A 47 5.40 -15.16 17.47
N GLY A 48 5.40 -13.83 17.33
CA GLY A 48 5.99 -12.89 18.30
C GLY A 48 7.49 -12.96 18.61
N VAL A 49 8.26 -13.90 18.05
CA VAL A 49 9.60 -14.23 18.57
C VAL A 49 10.76 -13.92 17.61
N ALA A 50 10.51 -13.80 16.30
CA ALA A 50 11.56 -13.49 15.33
C ALA A 50 11.30 -12.14 14.63
N VAL A 51 12.27 -11.23 14.72
CA VAL A 51 12.32 -9.96 13.98
C VAL A 51 13.35 -10.14 12.86
N THR A 52 12.98 -9.73 11.65
CA THR A 52 13.86 -9.68 10.50
C THR A 52 13.95 -8.24 9.98
N THR A 53 14.98 -7.96 9.19
CA THR A 53 15.12 -6.67 8.52
C THR A 53 14.16 -6.60 7.33
N ASN A 54 13.55 -5.43 7.16
CA ASN A 54 12.81 -5.07 5.97
C ASN A 54 13.48 -3.84 5.36
N HIS A 55 14.02 -4.02 4.16
CA HIS A 55 14.69 -2.98 3.42
C HIS A 55 13.66 -2.05 2.79
N VAL A 56 13.84 -0.74 2.99
CA VAL A 56 12.92 0.30 2.53
C VAL A 56 13.70 1.35 1.75
N ALA A 57 13.21 1.71 0.57
CA ALA A 57 13.74 2.82 -0.22
C ALA A 57 12.66 3.88 -0.40
N VAL A 58 12.99 5.13 -0.10
CA VAL A 58 12.19 6.28 -0.50
C VAL A 58 12.75 6.79 -1.82
N VAL A 59 11.90 6.90 -2.83
CA VAL A 59 12.29 7.37 -4.16
C VAL A 59 11.40 8.51 -4.63
N GLN A 60 11.94 9.37 -5.49
CA GLN A 60 11.19 10.44 -6.14
C GLN A 60 10.96 10.09 -7.61
N VAL A 61 9.71 10.15 -8.06
CA VAL A 61 9.30 9.90 -9.44
C VAL A 61 8.36 11.02 -9.87
N GLN A 62 8.77 11.85 -10.84
CA GLN A 62 7.92 12.89 -11.44
C GLN A 62 7.14 13.76 -10.42
N GLY A 63 7.79 14.16 -9.32
CA GLY A 63 7.17 14.97 -8.26
C GLY A 63 6.40 14.19 -7.18
N VAL A 64 6.32 12.85 -7.30
CA VAL A 64 5.72 11.95 -6.31
C VAL A 64 6.80 11.27 -5.48
N THR A 65 6.66 11.30 -4.16
CA THR A 65 7.46 10.48 -3.25
C THR A 65 6.82 9.10 -3.10
N VAL A 66 7.59 8.05 -3.38
CA VAL A 66 7.13 6.66 -3.32
C VAL A 66 7.98 5.90 -2.32
N VAL A 67 7.32 5.22 -1.38
CA VAL A 67 7.98 4.30 -0.45
C VAL A 67 7.91 2.88 -0.99
N LEU A 68 9.07 2.29 -1.22
CA LEU A 68 9.24 0.91 -1.68
C LEU A 68 9.69 0.06 -0.50
N THR A 69 8.93 -0.99 -0.19
CA THR A 69 9.26 -1.93 0.87
C THR A 69 9.54 -3.31 0.28
N GLU A 70 10.57 -3.99 0.78
CA GLU A 70 10.87 -5.38 0.39
C GLU A 70 9.76 -6.33 0.84
N ARG A 71 9.24 -6.13 2.06
CA ARG A 71 8.17 -6.91 2.67
C ARG A 71 6.89 -6.08 2.76
N ARG A 72 5.75 -6.76 2.87
CA ARG A 72 4.42 -6.12 2.95
C ARG A 72 4.27 -5.34 4.25
N THR A 73 4.56 -4.04 4.24
CA THR A 73 4.49 -3.17 5.43
C THR A 73 3.25 -2.27 5.41
N PRO A 74 2.38 -2.34 6.43
CA PRO A 74 1.28 -1.40 6.54
C PRO A 74 1.74 -0.07 7.15
N PHE A 75 1.23 1.04 6.63
CA PHE A 75 1.47 2.39 7.14
C PHE A 75 0.26 2.86 7.96
N HIS A 76 0.12 2.29 9.17
CA HIS A 76 -1.00 2.61 10.07
C HIS A 76 -0.72 3.80 11.00
N HIS A 77 0.55 4.10 11.26
CA HIS A 77 0.94 5.10 12.26
C HIS A 77 1.80 6.19 11.61
N ILE A 78 1.69 7.42 12.10
CA ILE A 78 2.53 8.54 11.65
C ILE A 78 4.01 8.20 11.88
N GLN A 79 4.30 7.48 12.98
CA GLN A 79 5.64 7.01 13.30
C GLN A 79 6.29 6.20 12.16
N THR A 80 5.53 5.41 11.39
CA THR A 80 6.09 4.63 10.27
C THR A 80 6.60 5.55 9.15
N PHE A 81 6.01 6.73 8.97
CA PHE A 81 6.51 7.73 8.03
C PHE A 81 7.73 8.45 8.58
N THR A 82 7.69 8.89 9.84
CA THR A 82 8.79 9.65 10.43
C THR A 82 10.06 8.81 10.62
N GLN A 83 9.94 7.49 10.79
CA GLN A 83 11.07 6.55 10.73
C GLN A 83 11.79 6.52 9.37
N LEU A 84 11.17 7.05 8.32
CA LEU A 84 11.73 7.16 6.97
C LEU A 84 12.15 8.59 6.62
N ASP A 85 12.22 9.47 7.63
CA ASP A 85 12.40 10.92 7.49
C ASP A 85 11.30 11.60 6.67
N LEU A 86 10.08 11.02 6.67
CA LEU A 86 8.92 11.55 5.98
C LEU A 86 7.93 12.17 6.96
N GLU A 87 7.58 13.42 6.70
CA GLU A 87 6.57 14.16 7.44
C GLU A 87 5.25 14.18 6.65
N PRO A 88 4.27 13.30 6.92
CA PRO A 88 3.11 13.14 6.05
C PRO A 88 2.25 14.42 5.93
N HIS A 89 2.35 15.32 6.91
CA HIS A 89 1.59 16.57 6.96
C HIS A 89 2.04 17.62 5.92
N VAL A 90 3.24 17.49 5.35
CA VAL A 90 3.76 18.42 4.33
C VAL A 90 3.27 18.08 2.92
N TYR A 91 2.71 16.89 2.73
CA TYR A 91 2.21 16.42 1.45
C TYR A 91 0.78 16.90 1.21
N GLN A 92 0.48 17.28 -0.04
CA GLN A 92 -0.89 17.64 -0.44
C GLN A 92 -1.84 16.44 -0.44
N ILE A 93 -1.32 15.26 -0.77
CA ILE A 93 -2.05 13.99 -0.81
C ILE A 93 -1.12 12.90 -0.25
N VAL A 94 -1.63 12.12 0.69
CA VAL A 94 -0.97 10.91 1.20
C VAL A 94 -1.84 9.71 0.82
N VAL A 95 -1.27 8.75 0.10
CA VAL A 95 -1.95 7.52 -0.31
C VAL A 95 -1.43 6.37 0.53
N VAL A 96 -2.33 5.69 1.23
CA VAL A 96 -2.02 4.46 1.98
C VAL A 96 -2.91 3.31 1.50
N LYS A 97 -2.35 2.11 1.40
CA LYS A 97 -3.10 0.93 0.98
C LYS A 97 -3.71 0.21 2.19
N MET A 98 -4.95 0.54 2.51
CA MET A 98 -5.74 -0.05 3.60
C MET A 98 -7.23 -0.10 3.26
N GLY A 99 -7.96 -1.06 3.83
CA GLY A 99 -9.41 -1.23 3.61
C GLY A 99 -10.27 -0.25 4.41
N TYR A 100 -9.70 0.43 5.39
CA TYR A 100 -10.30 1.52 6.16
C TYR A 100 -9.18 2.45 6.59
N LEU A 101 -9.48 3.74 6.78
CA LEU A 101 -8.51 4.71 7.28
C LEU A 101 -8.49 4.68 8.80
N VAL A 102 -7.32 4.40 9.39
CA VAL A 102 -7.13 4.37 10.84
C VAL A 102 -7.24 5.78 11.45
N PRO A 103 -7.70 5.93 12.70
CA PRO A 103 -7.99 7.24 13.29
C PRO A 103 -6.82 8.23 13.26
N GLU A 104 -5.60 7.77 13.53
CA GLU A 104 -4.40 8.60 13.58
C GLU A 104 -4.10 9.28 12.23
N ILE A 105 -4.11 8.52 11.13
CA ILE A 105 -3.92 9.07 9.79
C ILE A 105 -5.15 9.90 9.35
N ASN A 106 -6.35 9.49 9.76
CA ASN A 106 -7.57 10.26 9.46
C ASN A 106 -7.56 11.65 10.10
N GLN A 107 -7.04 11.79 11.32
CA GLN A 107 -6.92 13.08 12.02
C GLN A 107 -5.97 14.06 11.32
N LEU A 108 -5.00 13.55 10.54
CA LEU A 108 -4.12 14.38 9.74
C LEU A 108 -4.83 14.98 8.51
N ALA A 109 -5.79 14.26 7.94
CA ALA A 109 -6.40 14.60 6.66
C ALA A 109 -7.52 15.64 6.83
N LYS A 110 -7.46 16.73 6.06
CA LYS A 110 -8.61 17.67 5.91
C LYS A 110 -9.83 16.99 5.29
N ARG A 111 -9.59 15.94 4.49
CA ARG A 111 -10.60 15.10 3.87
C ARG A 111 -10.01 13.71 3.63
N ALA A 112 -10.75 12.68 4.01
CA ALA A 112 -10.43 11.29 3.73
C ALA A 112 -11.27 10.78 2.56
N LEU A 113 -10.65 10.06 1.62
CA LEU A 113 -11.30 9.41 0.49
C LEU A 113 -10.85 7.95 0.42
N LEU A 114 -11.78 7.04 0.17
CA LEU A 114 -11.47 5.65 -0.15
C LEU A 114 -11.46 5.47 -1.66
N ALA A 115 -10.29 5.25 -2.24
CA ALA A 115 -10.16 4.92 -3.65
C ALA A 115 -10.56 3.46 -3.88
N LEU A 116 -11.71 3.24 -4.54
CA LEU A 116 -12.10 1.91 -5.02
C LEU A 116 -11.24 1.55 -6.23
N SER A 117 -10.16 0.82 -5.99
CA SER A 117 -9.25 0.34 -7.04
C SER A 117 -9.55 -1.13 -7.38
N PRO A 118 -9.41 -1.55 -8.65
CA PRO A 118 -9.31 -2.97 -8.99
C PRO A 118 -8.24 -3.68 -8.14
N GLY A 119 -8.41 -5.00 -7.95
CA GLY A 119 -7.46 -5.85 -7.24
C GLY A 119 -8.10 -6.75 -6.19
N ALA A 120 -7.26 -7.59 -5.56
CA ALA A 120 -7.69 -8.64 -4.63
C ALA A 120 -8.52 -8.21 -3.41
N VAL A 121 -8.57 -6.90 -3.09
CA VAL A 121 -9.32 -6.34 -1.95
C VAL A 121 -10.28 -5.23 -2.37
N ASN A 122 -10.80 -5.29 -3.60
CA ASN A 122 -11.79 -4.34 -4.10
C ASN A 122 -13.05 -4.35 -3.21
N GLN A 123 -13.47 -3.15 -2.75
CA GLN A 123 -14.63 -2.97 -1.88
C GLN A 123 -15.93 -2.74 -2.65
N ASP A 124 -15.89 -2.71 -3.98
CA ASP A 124 -17.09 -2.67 -4.82
C ASP A 124 -17.75 -4.06 -4.92
N ILE A 125 -18.20 -4.56 -3.77
CA ILE A 125 -18.67 -5.93 -3.58
C ILE A 125 -19.81 -6.29 -4.53
N GLU A 126 -20.75 -5.38 -4.78
CA GLU A 126 -21.93 -5.63 -5.63
C GLU A 126 -21.56 -5.93 -7.09
N HIS A 127 -20.46 -5.37 -7.59
CA HIS A 127 -20.05 -5.48 -8.99
C HIS A 127 -18.93 -6.51 -9.22
N LEU A 128 -18.49 -7.23 -8.19
CA LEU A 128 -17.49 -8.28 -8.35
C LEU A 128 -18.06 -9.49 -9.13
N PRO A 129 -17.29 -10.10 -10.06
CA PRO A 129 -17.77 -11.16 -10.94
C PRO A 129 -17.78 -12.52 -10.25
N TYR A 130 -18.61 -12.70 -9.23
CA TYR A 130 -18.68 -13.96 -8.51
C TYR A 130 -19.34 -15.07 -9.35
N HIS A 131 -18.70 -16.24 -9.45
CA HIS A 131 -19.22 -17.38 -10.23
C HIS A 131 -19.88 -18.49 -9.39
N ARG A 132 -19.67 -18.49 -8.07
CA ARG A 132 -20.07 -19.61 -7.18
C ARG A 132 -20.87 -19.15 -5.95
N LEU A 133 -21.71 -18.12 -6.12
CA LEU A 133 -22.61 -17.66 -5.06
C LEU A 133 -23.82 -18.58 -4.93
N ARG A 134 -24.19 -18.93 -3.71
CA ARG A 134 -25.53 -19.47 -3.42
C ARG A 134 -26.50 -18.29 -3.44
N ARG A 135 -27.49 -18.33 -4.33
CA ARG A 135 -28.49 -17.27 -4.48
C ARG A 135 -29.84 -17.69 -3.90
N PRO A 136 -30.66 -16.75 -3.40
CA PRO A 136 -30.42 -15.30 -3.40
C PRO A 136 -29.43 -14.86 -2.30
N MET A 137 -28.56 -13.90 -2.61
CA MET A 137 -27.53 -13.36 -1.71
C MET A 137 -27.55 -11.83 -1.70
N TYR A 138 -27.93 -11.19 -0.59
CA TYR A 138 -27.77 -9.74 -0.44
C TYR A 138 -26.26 -9.40 -0.28
N PRO A 139 -25.74 -8.30 -0.85
CA PRO A 139 -26.44 -7.24 -1.59
C PRO A 139 -26.69 -7.51 -3.08
N MET A 140 -26.10 -8.56 -3.67
CA MET A 140 -26.19 -8.86 -5.10
C MET A 140 -27.61 -9.21 -5.58
N ASP A 141 -28.42 -9.83 -4.71
CA ASP A 141 -29.84 -10.13 -4.92
C ASP A 141 -30.66 -9.41 -3.84
N ARG A 142 -31.28 -8.27 -4.19
CA ARG A 142 -32.06 -7.44 -3.24
C ARG A 142 -33.31 -8.12 -2.65
N THR A 143 -33.73 -9.23 -3.24
CA THR A 143 -34.86 -10.04 -2.79
C THR A 143 -34.47 -11.12 -1.76
N ALA A 144 -33.19 -11.23 -1.39
CA ALA A 144 -32.73 -12.22 -0.42
C ALA A 144 -33.39 -12.00 0.95
N THR A 145 -33.88 -13.09 1.54
CA THR A 145 -34.47 -13.12 2.89
C THR A 145 -33.68 -14.06 3.79
N TRP A 146 -33.59 -13.75 5.08
CA TRP A 146 -32.90 -14.56 6.08
C TRP A 146 -33.93 -15.21 7.01
N SER A 147 -33.74 -16.46 7.39
CA SER A 147 -34.61 -17.23 8.28
C SER A 147 -33.81 -17.88 9.40
#